data_AF-A0A949THY3-F1
#
_entry.id   AF-A0A949THY3-F1
#
_cell.length_a   1.000
_cell.length_b   1.000
_cell.length_c   1.000
_cell.angle_alpha   90.00
_cell.angle_beta   90.00
_cell.angle_gamma   90.00
#
_symmetry.space_group_name_H-M   'P 1'
#
loop_
_entity.id
_entity.type
_entity.pdbx_description
1 polymer ?
#
loop_
_entity_poly.entity_id
_entity_poly.type
_entity_poly.pdbx_seq_one_letter_code
_entity_poly.pdbx_strand_id
1 'polypeptide(L)' 'MSEDKAKNQAQKSNSKEEAPELSPELLDRIKNPAPIDNTILNQSPEELKGNPAVSPEMLDDR' A
#
# COMPACT_ATOMS: atom_id res chain seq x y z
N MET A 1 -40.32 -3.54 11.83
CA MET A 1 -39.50 -2.41 12.29
C MET A 1 -38.04 -2.85 12.29
N SER A 2 -37.32 -2.50 11.22
CA SER A 2 -35.85 -2.40 11.07
C SER A 2 -35.46 -2.48 9.58
N GLU A 3 -36.25 -1.85 8.72
CA GLU A 3 -35.70 -1.24 7.51
C GLU A 3 -35.00 0.06 7.97
N ASP A 4 -33.96 0.51 7.26
CA ASP A 4 -33.22 1.77 7.53
C ASP A 4 -31.97 1.72 8.42
N LYS A 5 -31.02 0.81 8.15
CA LYS A 5 -29.61 1.07 8.52
C LYS A 5 -28.54 0.73 7.47
N ALA A 6 -28.93 0.56 6.20
CA ALA A 6 -27.98 0.30 5.10
C ALA A 6 -27.79 1.48 4.12
N LYS A 7 -28.49 2.61 4.30
CA LYS A 7 -28.49 3.73 3.33
C LYS A 7 -27.68 4.97 3.72
N ASN A 8 -26.88 4.89 4.78
CA ASN A 8 -25.98 5.98 5.22
C ASN A 8 -24.50 5.68 4.95
N GLN A 9 -24.18 4.96 3.87
CA GLN A 9 -22.87 5.19 3.23
C GLN A 9 -22.98 6.53 2.54
N ALA A 10 -22.53 7.56 3.27
CA ALA A 10 -22.34 8.91 2.79
C ALA A 10 -21.99 8.88 1.31
N GLN A 11 -22.82 9.57 0.53
CA GLN A 11 -22.53 9.92 -0.85
C GLN A 11 -21.06 10.30 -0.89
N LYS A 12 -20.25 9.49 -1.59
CA LYS A 12 -18.89 9.91 -1.95
C LYS A 12 -19.12 11.12 -2.83
N SER A 13 -19.13 12.30 -2.23
CA SER A 13 -18.81 13.55 -2.89
C SER A 13 -17.35 13.38 -3.30
N ASN A 14 -17.13 12.58 -4.34
CA ASN A 14 -15.98 12.74 -5.19
C ASN A 14 -16.24 14.10 -5.84
N SER A 15 -15.91 15.18 -5.11
CA SER A 15 -15.40 16.35 -5.78
C SER A 15 -14.40 15.77 -6.76
N LYS A 16 -14.71 15.84 -8.06
CA LYS A 16 -13.71 15.66 -9.10
C LYS A 16 -12.73 16.83 -8.95
N GLU A 17 -12.03 16.89 -7.83
CA GLU A 17 -10.65 17.33 -7.87
C GLU A 17 -10.03 16.29 -8.79
N GLU A 18 -9.64 16.71 -9.99
CA GLU A 18 -8.83 15.90 -10.88
C GLU A 18 -7.67 15.36 -10.04
N ALA A 19 -7.81 14.12 -9.58
CA ALA A 19 -6.69 13.41 -9.00
C ALA A 19 -5.62 13.46 -10.11
N PRO A 20 -4.39 13.92 -9.82
CA PRO A 20 -3.36 14.03 -10.83
C PRO A 20 -3.31 12.72 -11.60
N GLU A 21 -3.48 12.76 -12.93
CA GLU A 21 -3.40 11.55 -13.74
C GLU A 21 -2.00 10.96 -13.54
N LEU A 22 -1.96 9.77 -12.93
CA LEU A 22 -0.70 9.07 -12.68
C LEU A 22 -0.04 8.75 -14.02
N SER A 23 1.29 8.82 -14.07
CA SER A 23 2.00 8.42 -15.28
C SER A 23 1.70 6.94 -15.60
N PRO A 24 1.73 6.54 -16.89
CA PRO A 24 1.51 5.15 -17.27
C PRO A 24 2.46 4.18 -16.56
N GLU A 25 3.70 4.62 -16.28
CA GLU A 25 4.68 3.84 -15.52
C GLU A 25 4.24 3.61 -14.07
N LEU A 26 3.71 4.64 -13.39
CA LEU A 26 3.21 4.49 -12.02
C LEU A 26 1.97 3.58 -11.99
N LEU A 27 1.08 3.71 -12.97
CA LEU A 27 -0.08 2.82 -13.13
C LEU A 27 0.35 1.36 -13.32
N ASP A 28 1.41 1.13 -14.10
CA ASP A 28 1.96 -0.20 -14.32
C ASP A 28 2.56 -0.79 -13.04
N ARG A 29 3.34 -0.02 -12.29
CA ARG A 29 3.90 -0.45 -10.98
C ARG A 29 2.82 -0.78 -9.96
N ILE A 30 1.72 -0.04 -9.96
CA ILE A 30 0.56 -0.32 -9.08
C ILE A 30 -0.12 -1.62 -9.50
N LYS A 31 -0.28 -1.85 -10.80
CA LYS A 31 -0.91 -3.07 -11.33
C LYS A 31 -0.04 -4.31 -11.16
N ASN A 32 1.27 -4.14 -11.30
CA ASN A 32 2.28 -5.19 -11.31
C ASN A 32 3.34 -4.89 -10.24
N PRO A 33 3.00 -5.01 -8.94
CA PRO A 33 3.97 -4.77 -7.88
C PRO A 33 5.11 -5.78 -7.93
N ALA A 34 6.30 -5.35 -7.52
CA ALA A 34 7.44 -6.24 -7.36
C ALA A 34 7.18 -7.26 -6.22
N PRO A 35 7.80 -8.45 -6.27
CA PRO A 35 7.71 -9.43 -5.19
C PRO A 35 8.17 -8.83 -3.85
N ILE A 36 7.39 -9.07 -2.80
CA ILE A 36 7.62 -8.46 -1.49
C ILE A 36 9.00 -8.83 -0.94
N ASP A 37 9.41 -10.09 -1.03
CA ASP A 37 10.73 -10.55 -0.54
C ASP A 37 11.87 -9.78 -1.20
N ASN A 38 11.78 -9.56 -2.52
CA ASN A 38 12.76 -8.75 -3.26
C ASN A 38 12.73 -7.29 -2.82
N THR A 39 11.55 -6.73 -2.54
CA THR A 39 11.46 -5.35 -2.05
C THR A 39 12.10 -5.20 -0.67
N ILE A 40 11.84 -6.14 0.25
CA ILE A 40 12.39 -6.13 1.61
C ILE A 40 13.91 -6.28 1.56
N LEU A 41 14.44 -7.23 0.79
CA LEU A 41 15.90 -7.42 0.66
C LEU A 41 16.63 -6.19 0.13
N ASN A 42 15.98 -5.30 -0.62
CA ASN A 42 16.61 -4.09 -1.15
C ASN A 42 16.50 -2.87 -0.21
N GLN A 43 15.86 -3.00 0.96
CA GLN A 43 15.74 -1.92 1.94
C GLN A 43 17.05 -1.68 2.71
N SER A 44 17.21 -0.46 3.23
CA SER A 44 18.33 -0.14 4.12
C SER A 44 18.20 -0.86 5.47
N PRO A 45 19.30 -1.04 6.22
CA PRO A 45 19.24 -1.61 7.56
C PRO A 45 18.33 -0.84 8.53
N GLU A 46 18.24 0.50 8.40
CA GLU A 46 17.32 1.28 9.24
C GLU A 46 15.85 1.00 8.93
N GLU A 47 15.50 0.83 7.65
CA GLU A 47 14.14 0.51 7.21
C GLU A 47 13.73 -0.91 7.63
N LEU A 48 14.66 -1.86 7.55
CA LEU A 48 14.44 -3.26 7.94
C LEU A 48 14.20 -3.41 9.44
N LYS A 49 14.88 -2.62 10.28
CA LYS A 49 14.76 -2.70 11.74
C LYS A 49 13.34 -2.43 12.25
N GLY A 50 12.57 -1.63 11.53
CA GLY A 50 11.17 -1.32 11.85
C GLY A 50 10.15 -2.18 11.10
N ASN A 51 10.59 -3.05 10.20
CA ASN A 51 9.72 -3.81 9.32
C ASN A 51 9.27 -5.12 10.01
N PRO A 52 7.97 -5.29 10.34
CA PRO A 52 7.49 -6.48 11.04
C PRO A 52 7.53 -7.76 10.18
N ALA A 53 7.70 -7.62 8.86
CA ALA A 53 7.91 -8.76 7.96
C ALA A 53 9.35 -9.30 8.02
N VAL A 54 10.25 -8.60 8.72
CA VAL A 54 11.66 -8.98 8.87
C VAL A 54 11.85 -9.70 10.19
N SER A 55 12.21 -10.98 10.12
CA SER A 55 12.68 -11.75 11.27
C SER A 55 14.07 -11.27 11.73
N PRO A 56 14.38 -11.33 13.04
CA PRO A 56 15.68 -10.92 13.57
C PRO A 56 16.88 -11.60 12.90
N GLU A 57 16.76 -12.88 12.54
CA GLU A 57 17.79 -13.64 11.82
C GLU A 57 18.19 -12.97 10.49
N MET A 58 17.24 -12.34 9.79
CA MET A 58 17.52 -11.63 8.53
C MET A 58 18.24 -10.28 8.72
N LEU A 59 18.36 -9.79 9.96
CA LEU A 59 19.14 -8.60 10.30
C LEU A 59 20.60 -8.96 10.65
N ASP A 60 20.84 -10.17 11.14
CA ASP A 60 22.14 -10.62 11.63
C ASP A 60 23.10 -11.08 10.51
N ASP A 61 22.57 -11.40 9.32
CA ASP A 61 23.31 -11.88 8.15
C ASP A 61 23.96 -10.77 7.28
N ARG A 62 24.09 -9.53 7.76
CA ARG A 62 24.65 -8.38 7.01
C ARG A 62 25.87 -7.72 7.65
#